data_AF-A0A645E1N5-F1
#
_entry.id   AF-A0A645E1N5-F1
#
_cell.length_a   1.000
_cell.length_b   1.000
_cell.length_c   1.000
_cell.angle_alpha   90.00
_cell.angle_beta   90.00
_cell.angle_gamma   90.00
#
_symmetry.space_group_name_H-M   'P 1'
#
loop_
_entity.id
_entity.type
_entity.pdbx_description
1 polymer ?
#
loop_
_entity_poly.entity_id
_entity_poly.type
_entity_poly.pdbx_seq_one_letter_code
_entity_poly.pdbx_strand_id
1 'polypeptide(L)'
;MVTFTKELKRIPRGDVPDFVAAAMPQFYEAIGCPNDVILSVQASMAHYSTPKKNVPVEEYEAFEVTLTKKGAFVAVEDIVKDHAIIEAFKPYKTSGKGAYPFVPAEVIEQLYLHLKK
;
A
#
# COMPACT_ATOMS: atom_id res chain seq x y z
N MET A 1 0.89 17.24 -10.25
CA MET A 1 0.23 16.46 -9.19
C MET A 1 1.19 15.37 -8.74
N VAL A 2 1.51 15.32 -7.44
CA VAL A 2 2.31 14.23 -6.85
C VAL A 2 1.36 13.06 -6.62
N THR A 3 1.72 11.87 -7.07
CA THR A 3 0.96 10.63 -6.89
C THR A 3 1.75 9.68 -6.00
N PHE A 4 1.09 8.78 -5.29
CA PHE A 4 1.80 7.83 -4.41
C PHE A 4 2.83 7.02 -5.19
N THR A 5 2.52 6.65 -6.45
CA THR A 5 3.40 5.88 -7.33
C THR A 5 4.73 6.57 -7.61
N LYS A 6 4.77 7.91 -7.63
CA LYS A 6 6.01 8.68 -7.82
C LYS A 6 6.88 8.75 -6.57
N GLU A 7 6.31 8.50 -5.39
CA GLU A 7 7.08 8.37 -4.14
C GLU A 7 7.60 6.95 -3.91
N LEU A 8 7.08 5.94 -4.62
CA LEU A 8 7.54 4.57 -4.47
C LEU A 8 8.97 4.42 -4.98
N LYS A 9 9.88 4.13 -4.04
CA LYS A 9 11.27 3.78 -4.34
C LYS A 9 11.40 2.28 -4.34
N ARG A 10 11.80 1.72 -5.47
CA ARG A 10 11.99 0.29 -5.62
C ARG A 10 13.18 -0.18 -4.78
N ILE A 11 12.98 -1.22 -3.99
CA ILE A 11 14.04 -1.93 -3.27
C ILE A 11 14.65 -2.95 -4.23
N PRO A 12 15.99 -2.96 -4.41
CA PRO A 12 16.67 -3.95 -5.23
C PRO A 12 16.37 -5.37 -4.76
N ARG A 13 16.19 -6.30 -5.70
CA ARG A 13 15.84 -7.69 -5.37
C ARG A 13 16.84 -8.36 -4.44
N GLY A 14 18.14 -8.04 -4.57
CA GLY A 14 19.20 -8.60 -3.74
C GLY A 14 19.11 -8.20 -2.26
N ASP A 15 18.34 -7.16 -1.94
CA ASP A 15 18.16 -6.65 -0.58
C ASP A 15 16.89 -7.21 0.10
N VAL A 16 16.13 -8.05 -0.61
CA VAL A 16 14.89 -8.66 -0.13
C VAL A 16 15.14 -10.16 0.13
N PRO A 17 14.75 -10.70 1.30
CA PRO A 17 14.89 -12.14 1.56
C PRO A 17 14.21 -12.99 0.48
N ASP A 18 14.86 -14.07 0.04
CA ASP A 18 14.42 -14.87 -1.12
C ASP A 18 12.97 -15.36 -1.03
N PHE A 19 12.51 -15.74 0.17
CA PHE A 19 11.14 -16.19 0.40
C PHE A 19 10.10 -15.07 0.18
N VAL A 20 10.47 -13.80 0.41
CA VAL A 20 9.62 -12.63 0.11
C VAL A 20 9.71 -12.28 -1.38
N ALA A 21 10.92 -12.34 -1.95
CA ALA A 21 11.17 -12.01 -3.36
C ALA A 21 10.50 -12.98 -4.33
N ALA A 22 10.17 -14.20 -3.91
CA ALA A 22 9.40 -15.17 -4.68
C ALA A 22 7.92 -14.76 -4.83
N ALA A 23 7.36 -14.06 -3.85
CA ALA A 23 5.95 -13.67 -3.80
C ALA A 23 5.68 -12.29 -4.43
N MET A 24 6.72 -11.48 -4.64
CA MET A 24 6.57 -10.07 -5.04
C MET A 24 7.33 -9.75 -6.35
N PRO A 25 6.65 -9.33 -7.43
CA PRO A 25 7.28 -8.87 -8.67
C PRO A 25 8.21 -7.68 -8.42
N GLN A 26 7.78 -6.75 -7.56
CA GLN A 26 8.52 -5.56 -7.18
C GLN A 26 8.26 -5.24 -5.71
N PHE A 27 9.32 -4.80 -5.02
CA PHE A 27 9.27 -4.39 -3.63
C PHE A 27 9.57 -2.90 -3.55
N TYR A 28 8.86 -2.17 -2.70
CA TYR A 28 9.03 -0.73 -2.54
C TYR A 28 9.27 -0.36 -1.08
N GLU A 29 10.05 0.70 -0.86
CA GLU A 29 10.17 1.34 0.44
C GLU A 29 8.78 1.82 0.91
N ALA A 30 8.54 1.72 2.22
CA ALA A 30 7.33 2.27 2.80
C ALA A 30 7.39 3.81 2.82
N ILE A 31 6.24 4.44 2.58
CA ILE A 31 6.09 5.88 2.55
C ILE A 31 5.82 6.39 3.96
N GLY A 32 6.68 7.29 4.45
CA GLY A 32 6.45 8.03 5.68
C GLY A 32 5.39 9.12 5.49
N CYS A 33 4.41 9.15 6.39
CA CYS A 33 3.36 10.16 6.49
C CYS A 33 3.44 10.90 7.85
N PRO A 34 2.87 12.11 7.95
CA PRO A 34 2.63 12.80 9.22
C PRO A 34 2.02 11.92 10.33
N ASN A 35 2.20 12.32 11.59
CA ASN A 35 1.65 11.65 12.78
C ASN A 35 2.12 10.20 12.98
N ASP A 36 3.37 9.91 12.61
CA ASP A 36 4.02 8.58 12.71
C ASP A 36 3.28 7.47 11.96
N VAL A 37 2.55 7.83 10.90
CA VAL A 37 1.89 6.87 10.01
C VAL A 37 2.86 6.43 8.93
N ILE A 38 2.91 5.13 8.68
CA ILE A 38 3.67 4.54 7.58
C ILE A 38 2.68 3.83 6.66
N LEU A 39 2.73 4.20 5.38
CA LEU A 39 1.96 3.60 4.30
C LEU A 39 2.88 2.71 3.47
N SER A 40 2.67 1.39 3.51
CA SER A 40 3.39 0.45 2.66
C SER A 40 2.47 -0.01 1.54
N VAL A 41 2.93 0.16 0.30
CA VAL A 41 2.22 -0.25 -0.92
C VAL A 41 3.12 -1.19 -1.69
N GLN A 42 2.66 -2.42 -1.92
CA GLN A 42 3.46 -3.47 -2.56
C GLN A 42 2.77 -4.04 -3.79
N ALA A 43 3.58 -4.38 -4.79
CA ALA A 43 3.15 -5.19 -5.93
C ALA A 43 3.39 -6.66 -5.58
N SER A 44 2.33 -7.40 -5.25
CA SER A 44 2.36 -8.78 -4.75
C SER A 44 1.73 -9.74 -5.75
N MET A 45 2.52 -10.69 -6.28
CA MET A 45 2.07 -11.74 -7.19
C MET A 45 1.26 -12.80 -6.45
N ALA A 46 1.70 -13.13 -5.24
CA ALA A 46 1.14 -14.23 -4.49
C ALA A 46 -0.33 -13.98 -4.16
N HIS A 47 -0.71 -12.74 -3.87
CA HIS A 47 -2.00 -12.57 -3.24
C HIS A 47 -2.78 -11.30 -3.59
N TYR A 48 -2.20 -10.15 -3.96
CA TYR A 48 -2.90 -8.88 -3.66
C TYR A 48 -2.69 -7.73 -4.65
N SER A 49 -2.19 -7.97 -5.89
CA SER A 49 -2.00 -6.91 -6.90
C SER A 49 -2.38 -7.31 -8.32
N THR A 50 -2.67 -6.30 -9.16
CA THR A 50 -3.01 -6.46 -10.58
C THR A 50 -2.21 -5.45 -11.42
N PRO A 51 -1.45 -5.88 -12.44
CA PRO A 51 -1.30 -7.27 -12.89
C PRO A 51 -0.30 -8.07 -12.04
N LYS A 52 -0.43 -9.41 -12.04
CA LYS A 52 0.48 -10.32 -11.33
C LYS A 52 1.78 -10.61 -12.10
N LYS A 53 2.43 -9.58 -12.63
CA LYS A 53 3.66 -9.68 -13.43
C LYS A 53 4.52 -8.43 -13.25
N ASN A 54 5.81 -8.55 -13.55
CA ASN A 54 6.71 -7.41 -13.49
C ASN A 54 6.49 -6.44 -14.67
N VAL A 55 5.75 -5.36 -14.43
CA VAL A 55 5.51 -4.22 -15.34
C VAL A 55 5.85 -2.90 -14.65
N PRO A 56 6.01 -1.76 -15.35
CA PRO A 56 6.10 -0.45 -14.71
C PRO A 56 5.03 -0.22 -13.63
N VAL A 57 5.37 0.49 -12.55
CA VAL A 57 4.47 0.66 -11.38
C VAL A 57 3.17 1.36 -11.75
N GLU A 58 3.22 2.23 -12.77
CA GLU A 58 2.08 2.97 -13.31
C GLU A 58 1.08 2.09 -14.07
N GLU A 59 1.48 0.89 -14.49
CA GLU A 59 0.60 -0.08 -15.16
C GLU A 59 -0.18 -0.96 -14.17
N TYR A 60 0.08 -0.84 -12.86
CA TYR A 60 -0.68 -1.55 -11.84
C TYR A 60 -1.98 -0.82 -11.50
N GLU A 61 -3.09 -1.54 -11.59
CA GLU A 61 -4.42 -1.04 -11.27
C GLU A 61 -4.77 -1.24 -9.78
N ALA A 62 -4.15 -2.23 -9.12
CA ALA A 62 -4.40 -2.54 -7.72
C ALA A 62 -3.16 -3.09 -7.00
N PHE A 63 -3.07 -2.81 -5.69
CA PHE A 63 -1.92 -3.13 -4.85
C PHE A 63 -2.30 -3.75 -3.50
N GLU A 64 -1.30 -4.34 -2.85
CA GLU A 64 -1.36 -4.64 -1.42
C GLU A 64 -1.03 -3.38 -0.64
N VAL A 65 -1.85 -3.05 0.36
CA VAL A 65 -1.62 -1.90 1.23
C VAL A 65 -1.56 -2.34 2.68
N THR A 66 -0.55 -1.89 3.40
CA THR A 66 -0.50 -2.02 4.86
C THR A 66 -0.23 -0.68 5.52
N LEU A 67 -0.83 -0.49 6.69
CA LEU A 67 -0.70 0.73 7.48
C LEU A 67 -0.14 0.39 8.84
N THR A 68 0.86 1.16 9.27
CA THR A 68 1.34 1.09 10.64
C THR A 68 1.40 2.47 11.27
N LYS A 69 1.21 2.53 12.59
CA LYS A 69 1.39 3.73 13.39
C LYS A 69 2.15 3.37 14.65
N LYS A 70 3.26 4.07 14.92
CA LYS A 70 4.15 3.75 16.06
C LYS A 70 4.55 2.27 16.12
N GLY A 71 4.80 1.66 14.96
CA GLY A 71 5.24 0.26 14.84
C GLY A 71 4.14 -0.79 14.95
N ALA A 72 2.86 -0.41 15.11
CA ALA A 72 1.74 -1.35 15.16
C ALA A 72 0.87 -1.25 13.91
N PHE A 73 0.34 -2.37 13.41
CA PHE A 73 -0.66 -2.37 12.35
C PHE A 73 -1.95 -1.68 12.79
N VAL A 74 -2.46 -0.79 11.94
CA VAL A 74 -3.67 0.00 12.20
C VAL A 74 -4.59 -0.04 10.99
N ALA A 75 -5.88 0.08 11.21
CA ALA A 75 -6.85 0.23 10.13
C ALA A 75 -6.97 1.70 9.69
N VAL A 76 -7.53 1.95 8.51
CA VAL A 76 -7.79 3.30 7.98
C VAL A 76 -8.64 4.12 8.96
N GLU A 77 -9.67 3.52 9.55
CA GLU A 77 -10.54 4.18 10.53
C GLU A 77 -9.83 4.57 11.84
N ASP A 78 -8.66 4.00 12.13
CA ASP A 78 -7.88 4.35 13.32
C ASP A 78 -7.04 5.63 13.10
N ILE A 79 -6.84 6.04 11.84
CA ILE A 79 -5.94 7.13 11.46
C ILE A 79 -6.60 8.25 10.65
N VAL A 80 -7.72 7.98 9.99
CA VAL A 80 -8.49 8.92 9.17
C VAL A 80 -9.88 9.12 9.78
N LYS A 81 -10.39 10.37 9.72
CA LYS A 81 -11.78 10.72 10.12
C LYS A 81 -12.72 10.94 8.95
N ASP A 82 -12.18 10.99 7.73
CA ASP A 82 -12.95 11.17 6.50
C ASP A 82 -13.75 9.91 6.16
N HIS A 83 -15.08 10.01 6.29
CA HIS A 83 -16.00 8.91 6.04
C HIS A 83 -15.93 8.37 4.60
N ALA A 84 -15.61 9.21 3.61
CA ALA A 84 -15.52 8.75 2.22
C ALA A 84 -14.33 7.80 2.04
N ILE A 85 -13.18 8.13 2.63
CA ILE A 85 -11.98 7.28 2.59
C ILE A 85 -12.19 5.98 3.36
N ILE A 86 -12.82 6.06 4.54
CA ILE A 86 -13.13 4.88 5.34
C ILE A 86 -14.03 3.92 4.56
N GLU A 87 -15.12 4.40 3.97
CA GLU A 87 -16.03 3.57 3.18
C GLU A 87 -15.37 3.05 1.90
N ALA A 88 -14.47 3.80 1.27
CA ALA A 88 -13.71 3.33 0.10
C ALA A 88 -12.80 2.14 0.44
N PHE A 89 -12.23 2.08 1.64
CA PHE A 89 -11.35 0.97 2.07
C PHE A 89 -12.08 -0.24 2.64
N LYS A 90 -13.32 -0.07 3.08
CA LYS A 90 -14.13 -1.11 3.75
C LYS A 90 -14.29 -2.41 2.95
N PRO A 91 -14.49 -2.40 1.61
CA PRO A 91 -14.60 -3.64 0.82
C PRO A 91 -13.31 -4.46 0.79
N TYR A 92 -12.16 -3.82 1.03
CA TYR A 92 -10.84 -4.45 0.97
C TYR A 92 -10.32 -4.87 2.34
N LYS A 93 -11.10 -4.68 3.42
CA LYS A 93 -10.66 -5.04 4.76
C LYS A 93 -10.60 -6.57 4.93
N THR A 94 -9.48 -7.08 5.42
CA THR A 94 -9.33 -8.49 5.77
C THR A 94 -9.67 -8.76 7.24
N SER A 95 -9.69 -10.03 7.64
CA SER A 95 -9.78 -10.44 9.05
C SER A 95 -8.59 -9.97 9.89
N GLY A 96 -7.45 -9.66 9.24
CA GLY A 96 -6.28 -9.06 9.88
C GLY A 96 -6.41 -7.54 10.06
N LYS A 97 -5.73 -6.99 11.07
CA LYS A 97 -5.67 -5.54 11.25
C LYS A 97 -4.68 -4.93 10.26
N GLY A 98 -5.10 -3.87 9.57
CA GLY A 98 -4.22 -2.97 8.83
C GLY A 98 -3.57 -3.53 7.56
N ALA A 99 -4.10 -4.61 6.99
CA ALA A 99 -3.71 -5.13 5.69
C ALA A 99 -4.91 -5.18 4.74
N TYR A 100 -4.74 -4.56 3.57
CA TYR A 100 -5.76 -4.36 2.55
C TYR A 100 -5.28 -4.96 1.22
N PRO A 101 -5.82 -6.12 0.84
CA PRO A 101 -5.57 -6.74 -0.45
C PRO A 101 -6.28 -6.03 -1.60
N PHE A 102 -5.66 -6.02 -2.78
CA PHE A 102 -6.29 -5.59 -4.04
C PHE A 102 -6.94 -4.21 -3.98
N VAL A 103 -6.31 -3.26 -3.31
CA VAL A 103 -6.83 -1.88 -3.26
C VAL A 103 -6.55 -1.20 -4.59
N PRO A 104 -7.57 -0.65 -5.29
CA PRO A 104 -7.35 0.09 -6.53
C PRO A 104 -6.43 1.29 -6.32
N ALA A 105 -5.55 1.56 -7.29
CA ALA A 105 -4.58 2.67 -7.21
C ALA A 105 -5.25 4.02 -6.89
N GLU A 106 -6.42 4.29 -7.46
CA GLU A 106 -7.19 5.51 -7.19
C GLU A 106 -7.65 5.64 -5.73
N VAL A 107 -7.99 4.53 -5.08
CA VAL A 107 -8.40 4.50 -3.67
C VAL A 107 -7.18 4.72 -2.76
N ILE A 108 -6.04 4.14 -3.13
CA ILE A 108 -4.75 4.39 -2.44
C ILE A 108 -4.34 5.85 -2.56
N GLU A 109 -4.49 6.44 -3.76
CA GLU A 109 -4.18 7.84 -4.02
C GLU A 109 -5.01 8.78 -3.11
N GLN A 110 -6.31 8.51 -2.93
CA GLN A 110 -7.16 9.28 -2.01
C GLN A 110 -6.64 9.24 -0.57
N LEU A 111 -6.27 8.05 -0.08
CA LEU A 111 -5.69 7.89 1.26
C LEU A 111 -4.35 8.59 1.38
N TYR A 112 -3.45 8.40 0.41
CA TYR A 112 -2.13 9.02 0.40
C TYR A 112 -2.22 10.55 0.42
N LEU A 113 -3.07 11.14 -0.42
CA LEU A 113 -3.30 12.59 -0.45
C LEU A 113 -3.94 13.10 0.83
N HIS A 114 -4.78 12.30 1.50
CA HIS A 114 -5.33 12.66 2.80
C HIS A 114 -4.27 12.64 3.90
N LEU A 115 -3.42 11.60 3.93
CA LEU A 115 -2.38 11.44 4.94
C LEU A 115 -1.24 12.46 4.83
N LYS A 116 -0.99 13.00 3.63
CA LYS A 116 0.06 14.02 3.39
C LYS A 116 -0.35 15.45 3.78
N LYS A 117 -1.60 15.68 4.16
CA LYS A 117 -2.09 16.97 4.68
C LYS A 117 -1.63 17.20 6.11
#